data_AF-A0A2D4JVM6-F1
#
_entry.id   AF-A0A2D4JVM6-F1
#
_cell.length_a   1.000
_cell.length_b   1.000
_cell.length_c   1.000
_cell.angle_alpha   90.00
_cell.angle_beta   90.00
_cell.angle_gamma   90.00
#
_symmetry.space_group_name_H-M   'P 1'
#
loop_
_entity.id
_entity.type
_entity.pdbx_description
1 polymer ?
#
loop_
_entity_poly.entity_id
_entity_poly.type
_entity_poly.pdbx_seq_one_letter_code
_entity_poly.pdbx_strand_id
1 'polypeptide(L)'
;MLMIILLFLLGENRTTVPFSPTLPHLQEKTQQREECEPEEGLSYRGTLSVTVSGDQCLPWASEKARQLSYKKDFLEEVPLVENYCRNPDHDEDGVWCYVDHPNMTYNYCNLNYCE
;
A
#
# COMPACT_ATOMS: atom_id res chain seq x y z
N MET A 1 9.80 47.37 -48.02
CA MET A 1 10.53 48.62 -48.29
C MET A 1 11.80 48.61 -47.45
N LEU A 2 12.95 48.52 -48.13
CA LEU A 2 14.36 48.48 -47.68
C LEU A 2 14.87 47.37 -46.73
N MET A 3 15.94 46.73 -47.20
CA MET A 3 16.78 45.68 -46.61
C MET A 3 17.77 46.24 -45.59
N ILE A 4 18.17 45.47 -44.56
CA ILE A 4 19.59 45.26 -44.17
C ILE A 4 19.78 43.86 -43.54
N ILE A 5 20.90 43.23 -43.89
CA ILE A 5 21.42 41.88 -43.65
C ILE A 5 22.19 41.85 -42.30
N LEU A 6 22.21 40.72 -41.58
CA LEU A 6 23.42 40.06 -41.03
C LEU A 6 23.08 39.00 -39.96
N LEU A 7 23.53 37.78 -40.24
CA LEU A 7 23.68 36.70 -39.28
C LEU A 7 24.63 37.13 -38.15
N PHE A 8 24.19 37.09 -36.91
CA PHE A 8 25.06 36.80 -35.76
C PHE A 8 24.32 35.90 -34.78
N LEU A 9 24.96 34.76 -34.51
CA LEU A 9 24.61 33.81 -33.48
C LEU A 9 24.89 34.41 -32.10
N LEU A 10 24.15 33.88 -31.12
CA LEU A 10 24.34 33.95 -29.66
C LEU A 10 23.79 35.19 -28.95
N GLY A 11 22.79 34.95 -28.09
CA GLY A 11 22.62 35.73 -26.87
C GLY A 11 21.20 36.20 -26.60
N GLU A 12 20.72 35.80 -25.43
CA GLU A 12 19.63 36.39 -24.65
C GLU A 12 18.20 35.95 -24.99
N ASN A 13 17.84 34.77 -24.47
CA ASN A 13 16.45 34.38 -24.23
C ASN A 13 15.88 35.27 -23.11
N ARG A 14 15.27 36.41 -23.48
CA ARG A 14 14.56 37.31 -22.56
C ARG A 14 13.17 36.76 -22.27
N THR A 15 13.09 35.76 -21.41
CA THR A 15 11.81 35.36 -20.81
C THR A 15 11.51 36.31 -19.66
N THR A 16 10.41 37.06 -19.74
CA THR A 16 9.94 38.02 -18.72
C THR A 16 9.25 37.36 -17.53
N VAL A 17 9.57 36.09 -17.24
CA VAL A 17 9.08 35.38 -16.06
C VAL A 17 10.28 35.11 -15.15
N PRO A 18 10.18 35.39 -13.85
CA PRO A 18 11.19 34.90 -12.93
C PRO A 18 11.16 33.38 -13.00
N PHE A 19 12.26 32.77 -13.45
CA PHE A 19 12.54 31.38 -13.12
C PHE A 19 12.70 31.35 -11.60
N SER A 20 11.61 31.09 -10.90
CA SER A 20 11.71 30.58 -9.54
C SER A 20 12.36 29.22 -9.71
N PRO A 21 13.59 28.98 -9.22
CA PRO A 21 14.08 27.63 -9.16
C PRO A 21 13.08 26.87 -8.28
N THR A 22 12.28 26.01 -8.88
CA THR A 22 11.63 24.95 -8.11
C THR A 22 12.80 24.20 -7.51
N LEU A 23 13.01 24.43 -6.22
CA LEU A 23 13.89 23.62 -5.39
C LEU A 23 13.64 22.18 -5.85
N PRO A 24 14.64 21.44 -6.34
CA PRO A 24 14.47 20.00 -6.48
C PRO A 24 13.98 19.60 -5.11
N HIS A 25 12.74 19.09 -5.01
CA HIS A 25 12.11 18.70 -3.75
C HIS A 25 13.21 17.97 -3.00
N LEU A 26 13.83 18.73 -2.09
CA LEU A 26 14.95 18.30 -1.29
C LEU A 26 14.34 17.09 -0.67
N GLN A 27 14.84 15.91 -1.04
CA GLN A 27 14.35 14.65 -0.52
C GLN A 27 14.10 14.93 0.94
N GLU A 28 12.82 15.07 1.31
CA GLU A 28 12.46 15.15 2.70
C GLU A 28 12.66 13.71 3.11
N LYS A 29 13.92 13.36 3.35
CA LYS A 29 14.35 12.42 4.36
C LYS A 29 13.94 13.04 5.69
N THR A 30 12.64 13.31 5.84
CA THR A 30 11.99 13.16 7.10
C THR A 30 12.31 11.74 7.47
N GLN A 31 12.90 11.61 8.65
CA GLN A 31 12.75 10.39 9.42
C GLN A 31 11.24 10.19 9.60
N GLN A 32 10.57 9.68 8.56
CA GLN A 32 9.20 9.23 8.65
C GLN A 32 9.33 8.01 9.56
N ARG A 33 8.81 8.14 10.78
CA ARG A 33 8.42 6.93 11.49
C ARG A 33 7.47 6.23 10.53
N GLU A 34 7.87 5.05 10.05
CA GLU A 34 7.01 4.22 9.24
C GLU A 34 5.69 4.10 10.01
N GLU A 35 4.58 4.42 9.34
CA GLU A 35 3.25 4.27 9.93
C GLU A 35 3.10 2.81 10.37
N CYS A 36 2.73 2.61 11.63
CA CYS A 36 2.57 1.30 12.23
C CYS A 36 1.10 1.07 12.56
N GLU A 37 0.70 -0.20 12.54
CA GLU A 37 -0.67 -0.64 12.83
C GLU A 37 -0.74 -1.13 14.27
N PRO A 38 -1.57 -0.50 15.11
CA PRO A 38 -1.75 -0.91 16.50
C PRO A 38 -2.65 -2.16 16.58
N GLU A 39 -2.77 -2.70 17.78
CA GLU A 39 -3.76 -3.74 18.14
C GLU A 39 -3.77 -4.90 17.13
N GLU A 40 -2.60 -5.39 16.75
CA GLU A 40 -2.44 -6.57 15.87
C GLU A 40 -3.25 -6.45 14.56
N GLY A 41 -3.46 -5.22 14.09
CA GLY A 41 -4.19 -4.90 12.87
C GLY A 41 -5.70 -5.18 12.92
N LEU A 42 -6.34 -5.22 14.09
CA LEU A 42 -7.80 -5.32 14.22
C LEU A 42 -8.54 -4.23 13.44
N SER A 43 -8.02 -3.01 13.50
CA SER A 43 -8.53 -1.85 12.76
C SER A 43 -7.99 -1.73 11.34
N TYR A 44 -7.14 -2.64 10.88
CA TYR A 44 -6.53 -2.54 9.56
C TYR A 44 -7.59 -2.53 8.45
N ARG A 45 -7.57 -1.50 7.60
CA ARG A 45 -8.49 -1.33 6.46
C ARG A 45 -7.77 -1.22 5.11
N GLY A 46 -6.47 -1.45 5.08
CA GLY A 46 -5.69 -1.47 3.84
C GLY A 46 -5.99 -2.67 2.95
N THR A 47 -5.22 -2.76 1.85
CA THR A 47 -5.48 -3.65 0.71
C THR A 47 -4.40 -4.71 0.51
N LEU A 48 -3.56 -4.99 1.52
CA LEU A 48 -2.63 -6.12 1.47
C LEU A 48 -3.41 -7.40 1.18
N SER A 49 -2.95 -8.19 0.22
CA SER A 49 -3.62 -9.39 -0.30
C SER A 49 -2.63 -10.50 -0.68
N VAL A 50 -1.41 -10.40 -0.14
CA VAL A 50 -0.33 -11.38 -0.32
C VAL A 50 0.31 -11.62 1.03
N THR A 51 0.58 -12.89 1.32
CA THR A 51 1.15 -13.34 2.60
C THR A 51 2.65 -13.06 2.67
N VAL A 52 3.25 -13.25 3.84
CA VAL A 52 4.71 -13.16 4.03
C VAL A 52 5.46 -14.12 3.11
N SER A 53 4.90 -15.32 2.84
CA SER A 53 5.47 -16.32 1.93
C SER A 53 5.28 -16.00 0.45
N GLY A 54 4.50 -14.96 0.11
CA GLY A 54 4.20 -14.60 -1.28
C GLY A 54 2.98 -15.29 -1.87
N ASP A 55 2.19 -16.01 -1.06
CA ASP A 55 0.96 -16.66 -1.52
C ASP A 55 -0.16 -15.62 -1.71
N GLN A 56 -0.92 -15.76 -2.78
CA GLN A 56 -2.10 -14.93 -3.05
C GLN A 56 -3.23 -15.27 -2.10
N CYS A 57 -3.80 -14.26 -1.45
CA CYS A 57 -4.95 -14.43 -0.58
C CYS A 57 -6.18 -14.84 -1.39
N LEU A 58 -6.96 -15.78 -0.84
CA LEU A 58 -8.27 -16.13 -1.32
C LEU A 58 -9.31 -15.06 -0.92
N PRO A 59 -10.31 -14.79 -1.77
CA PRO A 59 -11.43 -13.94 -1.37
C PRO A 59 -12.15 -14.53 -0.15
N TRP A 60 -12.44 -13.70 0.85
CA TRP A 60 -13.19 -14.10 2.05
C TRP A 60 -14.57 -14.66 1.71
N ALA A 61 -15.17 -14.15 0.64
CA ALA A 61 -16.46 -14.61 0.13
C ALA A 61 -16.39 -15.92 -0.69
N SER A 62 -15.19 -16.44 -0.97
CA SER A 62 -15.02 -17.70 -1.69
C SER A 62 -15.61 -18.88 -0.92
N GLU A 63 -16.05 -19.93 -1.63
CA GLU A 63 -16.63 -21.11 -1.01
C GLU A 63 -15.68 -21.75 0.01
N LYS A 64 -14.40 -21.91 -0.35
CA LYS A 64 -13.37 -22.47 0.53
C LYS A 64 -13.19 -21.64 1.80
N ALA A 65 -13.05 -20.31 1.67
CA ALA A 65 -12.90 -19.42 2.83
C ALA A 65 -14.15 -19.46 3.73
N ARG A 66 -15.35 -19.43 3.15
CA ARG A 66 -16.62 -19.53 3.89
C ARG A 66 -16.77 -20.85 4.65
N GLN A 67 -16.34 -21.97 4.05
CA GLN A 67 -16.33 -23.28 4.70
C GLN A 67 -15.33 -23.32 5.86
N LEU A 68 -14.12 -22.78 5.68
CA LEU A 68 -13.09 -22.71 6.71
C LEU A 68 -13.44 -21.74 7.85
N SER A 69 -14.26 -20.72 7.57
CA SER A 69 -14.77 -19.76 8.55
C SER A 69 -16.00 -20.27 9.29
N TYR A 70 -16.59 -21.41 8.86
CA TYR A 70 -17.84 -21.89 9.44
C TYR A 70 -17.68 -22.20 10.93
N LYS A 71 -18.52 -21.56 11.76
CA LYS A 71 -18.51 -21.64 13.24
C LYS A 71 -17.25 -21.09 13.91
N LYS A 72 -16.39 -20.36 13.19
CA LYS A 72 -15.38 -19.53 13.85
C LYS A 72 -16.06 -18.32 14.50
N ASP A 73 -15.52 -17.91 15.64
CA ASP A 73 -15.95 -16.72 16.36
C ASP A 73 -15.18 -15.52 15.79
N PHE A 74 -15.75 -14.92 14.74
CA PHE A 74 -15.17 -13.75 14.09
C PHE A 74 -15.89 -12.49 14.54
N LEU A 75 -15.11 -11.46 14.83
CA LEU A 75 -15.56 -10.12 15.16
C LEU A 75 -16.36 -9.51 14.02
N GLU A 76 -17.60 -9.13 14.29
CA GLU A 76 -18.50 -8.51 13.30
C GLU A 76 -17.99 -7.13 12.86
N GLU A 77 -17.21 -6.45 13.72
CA GLU A 77 -16.60 -5.15 13.45
C GLU A 77 -15.40 -5.20 12.49
N VAL A 78 -14.88 -6.39 12.18
CA VAL A 78 -13.77 -6.58 11.23
C VAL A 78 -14.34 -6.96 9.86
N PRO A 79 -14.44 -6.01 8.90
CA PRO A 79 -15.04 -6.26 7.61
C PRO A 79 -14.11 -7.12 6.75
N LEU A 80 -14.59 -8.31 6.41
CA LEU A 80 -13.94 -9.27 5.52
C LEU A 80 -14.18 -8.90 4.04
N VAL A 81 -13.40 -7.95 3.53
CA VAL A 81 -13.56 -7.35 2.20
C VAL A 81 -12.58 -7.97 1.20
N GLU A 82 -13.07 -8.31 0.01
CA GLU A 82 -12.31 -8.91 -1.09
C GLU A 82 -11.43 -10.09 -0.60
N ASN A 83 -10.13 -10.04 -0.88
CA ASN A 83 -9.12 -10.97 -0.40
C ASN A 83 -8.08 -10.25 0.48
N TYR A 84 -8.45 -9.17 1.15
CA TYR A 84 -7.51 -8.38 1.93
C TYR A 84 -7.21 -9.01 3.28
N CYS A 85 -5.98 -8.89 3.77
CA CYS A 85 -5.57 -9.43 5.06
C CYS A 85 -6.36 -8.77 6.20
N ARG A 86 -6.85 -9.57 7.14
CA ARG A 86 -7.66 -9.12 8.29
C ARG A 86 -7.30 -9.94 9.53
N ASN A 87 -7.59 -9.39 10.70
CA ASN A 87 -7.51 -10.11 11.96
C ASN A 87 -8.93 -10.19 12.57
N PRO A 88 -9.79 -11.11 12.09
CA PRO A 88 -11.16 -11.21 12.57
C PRO A 88 -11.31 -11.98 13.88
N ASP A 89 -10.27 -12.64 14.38
CA ASP A 89 -10.33 -13.56 15.54
C ASP A 89 -9.40 -13.17 16.70
N HIS A 90 -8.93 -11.92 16.76
CA HIS A 90 -7.96 -11.45 17.76
C HIS A 90 -6.69 -12.31 17.82
N ASP A 91 -6.20 -12.76 16.67
CA ASP A 91 -4.94 -13.48 16.56
C ASP A 91 -3.77 -12.54 16.95
N GLU A 92 -2.89 -13.00 17.85
CA GLU A 92 -1.76 -12.22 18.35
C GLU A 92 -0.66 -12.02 17.31
N ASP A 93 -0.61 -12.87 16.28
CA ASP A 93 0.34 -12.76 15.15
C ASP A 93 -0.17 -11.77 14.07
N GLY A 94 -1.38 -11.25 14.24
CA GLY A 94 -1.94 -10.14 13.49
C GLY A 94 -2.75 -10.54 12.25
N VAL A 95 -2.70 -9.70 11.20
CA VAL A 95 -3.56 -9.89 10.02
C VAL A 95 -3.13 -11.09 9.18
N TRP A 96 -4.12 -11.86 8.75
CA TRP A 96 -3.93 -13.06 7.95
C TRP A 96 -4.99 -13.15 6.85
N CYS A 97 -4.81 -14.12 5.96
CA CYS A 97 -5.82 -14.47 4.96
C CYS A 97 -5.77 -15.97 4.67
N TYR A 98 -6.88 -16.52 4.15
CA TYR A 98 -6.88 -17.88 3.61
C TYR A 98 -6.07 -17.95 2.30
N VAL A 99 -5.45 -19.09 2.04
CA VAL A 99 -4.66 -19.34 0.82
C VAL A 99 -5.06 -20.66 0.15
N ASP A 100 -4.75 -20.78 -1.13
CA ASP A 100 -4.89 -22.03 -1.86
C ASP A 100 -3.54 -22.75 -1.99
N HIS A 101 -3.07 -23.28 -0.87
CA HIS A 101 -1.81 -24.00 -0.79
C HIS A 101 -2.04 -25.47 -0.34
N PRO A 102 -1.29 -26.47 -0.86
CA PRO A 102 -1.54 -27.89 -0.58
C PRO A 102 -1.47 -28.29 0.90
N ASN A 103 -0.64 -27.60 1.68
CA ASN A 103 -0.31 -27.98 3.06
C ASN A 103 -0.78 -26.95 4.11
N MET A 104 -1.42 -25.86 3.67
CA MET A 104 -1.73 -24.72 4.53
C MET A 104 -3.00 -24.04 4.04
N THR A 105 -3.88 -23.71 4.97
CA THR A 105 -5.19 -23.12 4.65
C THR A 105 -5.22 -21.61 4.83
N TYR A 106 -4.35 -21.04 5.66
CA TYR A 106 -4.18 -19.61 5.89
C TYR A 106 -2.72 -19.26 6.17
N ASN A 107 -2.31 -18.02 5.94
CA ASN A 107 -1.00 -17.53 6.35
C ASN A 107 -1.06 -16.02 6.66
N TYR A 108 -0.09 -15.54 7.43
CA TYR A 108 0.00 -14.15 7.87
C TYR A 108 0.47 -13.23 6.75
N CYS A 109 0.08 -11.96 6.84
CA CYS A 109 0.53 -10.92 5.93
C CYS A 109 1.54 -9.99 6.59
N ASN A 110 2.40 -9.40 5.78
CA ASN A 110 3.46 -8.52 6.27
C ASN A 110 2.91 -7.11 6.52
N LEU A 111 2.61 -6.79 7.78
CA LEU A 111 2.18 -5.47 8.23
C LEU A 111 3.17 -4.94 9.26
N ASN A 112 3.44 -3.64 9.23
CA ASN A 112 4.29 -2.99 10.24
C ASN A 112 3.44 -2.73 11.48
N TYR A 113 3.68 -3.44 12.59
CA TYR A 113 2.92 -3.25 13.83
C TYR A 113 3.63 -2.29 14.78
N CYS A 114 2.85 -1.60 15.62
CA CYS A 114 3.42 -0.72 16.65
C CYS A 114 4.02 -1.54 17.81
N GLU A 115 5.07 -1.01 18.45
CA GLU A 115 5.64 -1.56 19.70
C GLU A 115 4.78 -1.25 20.94
#